data_AF-A0A069DJC3-F1
#
_entry.id   AF-A0A069DJC3-F1
#
_cell.length_a   1.000
_cell.length_b   1.000
_cell.length_c   1.000
_cell.angle_alpha   90.00
_cell.angle_beta   90.00
_cell.angle_gamma   90.00
#
_symmetry.space_group_name_H-M   'P 1'
#
loop_
_entity.id
_entity.type
_entity.pdbx_description
1 polymer ?
#
loop_
_entity_poly.entity_id
_entity_poly.type
_entity_poly.pdbx_seq_one_letter_code
_entity_poly.pdbx_strand_id
1 'polypeptide(L)'
;MRPKLTDDISVHSFKDYYWLKEELQDFCRTHGMSASGSKTELADRIEVFLETGEIRSPLRKQNSARKTEQHPPLSLETIITEHHRCSQEVRAFFKSVIPKFHFSTYIQNYFKSNIGNTYRDVVEAWQEEEYRKKDPAYKKTIAPQFEYNQFTRDFFADPANEGKSRKEAIDAWNKIKRLPGSNKYERESSL
;
A
#
# COMPACT_ATOMS: atom_id res chain seq x y z
N MET A 1 23.36 -4.02 15.44
CA MET A 1 23.13 -2.89 14.50
C MET A 1 22.49 -3.45 13.24
N ARG A 2 21.62 -2.69 12.57
CA ARG A 2 21.05 -3.12 11.28
C ARG A 2 22.16 -3.19 10.21
N PRO A 3 22.28 -4.28 9.44
CA PRO A 3 23.27 -4.43 8.38
C PRO A 3 22.97 -3.49 7.21
N LYS A 4 23.96 -3.26 6.36
CA LYS A 4 23.77 -2.58 5.08
C LYS A 4 23.12 -3.55 4.09
N LEU A 5 22.30 -3.02 3.17
CA LEU A 5 21.73 -3.81 2.08
C LEU A 5 22.77 -3.93 0.96
N THR A 6 23.48 -5.04 0.95
CA THR A 6 24.57 -5.37 0.02
C THR A 6 24.41 -6.83 -0.42
N ASP A 7 25.13 -7.25 -1.46
CA ASP A 7 25.02 -8.59 -2.06
C ASP A 7 25.60 -9.71 -1.18
N ASP A 8 26.39 -9.36 -0.16
CA ASP A 8 26.89 -10.27 0.87
C ASP A 8 25.89 -10.52 2.01
N ILE A 9 24.73 -9.85 2.03
CA ILE A 9 23.72 -10.08 3.06
C ILE A 9 23.10 -11.47 2.89
N SER A 10 23.02 -12.24 3.98
CA SER A 10 22.28 -13.49 3.94
C SER A 10 20.79 -13.25 3.73
N VAL A 11 20.11 -14.15 3.03
CA VAL A 11 18.65 -14.10 2.83
C VAL A 11 17.90 -14.05 4.16
N HIS A 12 18.38 -14.78 5.17
CA HIS A 12 17.80 -14.77 6.50
C HIS A 12 17.91 -13.38 7.14
N SER A 13 19.09 -12.76 7.11
CA SER A 13 19.26 -11.39 7.58
C SER A 13 18.43 -10.39 6.78
N PHE A 14 18.32 -10.55 5.45
CA PHE A 14 17.47 -9.71 4.64
C PHE A 14 16.00 -9.75 5.09
N LYS A 15 15.48 -10.96 5.36
CA LYS A 15 14.11 -11.18 5.86
C LYS A 15 13.89 -10.64 7.27
N ASP A 16 14.93 -10.64 8.10
CA ASP A 16 14.85 -10.24 9.50
C ASP A 16 14.88 -8.72 9.70
N TYR A 17 15.32 -7.93 8.72
CA TYR A 17 15.44 -6.47 8.87
C TYR A 17 14.40 -5.70 8.07
N TYR A 18 13.97 -4.56 8.62
CA TYR A 18 13.11 -3.61 7.93
C TYR A 18 13.88 -2.83 6.87
N TRP A 19 13.45 -2.89 5.61
CA TRP A 19 14.02 -2.07 4.52
C TRP A 19 13.06 -0.95 4.09
N LEU A 20 13.58 0.24 3.81
CA LEU A 20 12.84 1.30 3.13
C LEU A 20 12.68 0.97 1.66
N LYS A 21 11.61 1.47 1.04
CA LYS A 21 11.39 1.27 -0.39
C LYS A 21 12.56 1.82 -1.22
N GLU A 22 13.09 2.99 -0.86
CA GLU A 22 14.23 3.62 -1.52
C GLU A 22 15.47 2.71 -1.48
N GLU A 23 15.76 2.12 -0.31
CA GLU A 23 16.89 1.18 -0.16
C GLU A 23 16.73 -0.04 -1.06
N LEU A 24 15.52 -0.62 -1.14
CA LEU A 24 15.24 -1.73 -2.05
C LEU A 24 15.37 -1.31 -3.53
N GLN A 25 14.94 -0.10 -3.87
CA GLN A 25 15.08 0.43 -5.22
C GLN A 25 16.53 0.66 -5.61
N ASP A 26 17.35 1.20 -4.70
CA ASP A 26 18.77 1.45 -4.93
C ASP A 26 19.55 0.14 -5.08
N PHE A 27 19.25 -0.87 -4.27
CA PHE A 27 19.79 -2.20 -4.46
C PHE A 27 19.42 -2.76 -5.84
N CYS A 28 18.13 -2.69 -6.23
CA CYS A 28 17.71 -3.15 -7.55
C CYS A 28 18.47 -2.44 -8.69
N ARG A 29 18.63 -1.11 -8.63
CA ARG A 29 19.37 -0.34 -9.65
C ARG A 29 20.83 -0.77 -9.73
N THR A 30 21.47 -0.94 -8.58
CA THR A 30 22.90 -1.31 -8.48
C THR A 30 23.18 -2.66 -9.13
N HIS A 31 22.24 -3.61 -9.01
CA HIS A 31 22.36 -4.97 -9.56
C HIS A 31 21.66 -5.14 -10.92
N GLY A 32 21.29 -4.06 -11.61
CA GLY A 32 20.67 -4.13 -12.95
C GLY A 32 19.25 -4.72 -12.97
N MET A 33 18.60 -4.83 -11.81
CA MET A 33 17.22 -5.27 -11.67
C MET A 33 16.26 -4.09 -11.83
N SER A 34 14.99 -4.36 -12.13
CA SER A 34 13.98 -3.31 -12.15
C SER A 34 13.72 -2.75 -10.75
N ALA A 35 13.81 -1.43 -10.61
CA ALA A 35 13.41 -0.69 -9.41
C ALA A 35 11.93 -0.28 -9.38
N SER A 36 11.11 -0.81 -10.29
CA SER A 36 9.66 -0.58 -10.33
C SER A 36 8.91 -1.58 -9.43
N GLY A 37 7.81 -1.11 -8.83
CA GLY A 37 6.89 -1.96 -8.06
C GLY A 37 6.57 -1.39 -6.68
N SER A 38 5.76 -2.14 -5.96
CA SER A 38 5.50 -2.01 -4.52
C SER A 38 6.73 -2.43 -3.70
N LYS A 39 6.72 -2.10 -2.40
CA LYS A 39 7.79 -2.50 -1.47
C LYS A 39 7.92 -4.03 -1.43
N THR A 40 6.80 -4.76 -1.39
CA THR A 40 6.76 -6.23 -1.40
C THR A 40 7.33 -6.80 -2.70
N GLU A 41 6.88 -6.30 -3.86
CA GLU A 41 7.42 -6.78 -5.17
C GLU A 41 8.93 -6.53 -5.33
N LEU A 42 9.46 -5.47 -4.72
CA LEU A 42 10.90 -5.21 -4.68
C LEU A 42 11.61 -6.17 -3.71
N ALA A 43 11.03 -6.40 -2.52
CA ALA A 43 11.58 -7.32 -1.53
C ALA A 43 11.63 -8.76 -2.05
N ASP A 44 10.55 -9.26 -2.63
CA ASP A 44 10.48 -10.61 -3.22
C ASP A 44 11.52 -10.80 -4.34
N ARG A 45 11.75 -9.75 -5.15
CA ARG A 45 12.76 -9.77 -6.21
C ARG A 45 14.17 -9.87 -5.66
N ILE A 46 14.46 -9.11 -4.59
CA ILE A 46 15.76 -9.12 -3.94
C ILE A 46 16.00 -10.44 -3.22
N GLU A 47 14.98 -10.99 -2.56
CA GLU A 47 15.03 -12.31 -1.93
C GLU A 47 15.44 -13.39 -2.93
N VAL A 48 14.78 -13.46 -4.08
CA VAL A 48 15.14 -14.42 -5.15
C VAL A 48 16.56 -14.20 -5.63
N PHE A 49 16.98 -12.94 -5.82
CA PHE A 49 18.34 -12.61 -6.25
C PHE A 49 19.38 -13.07 -5.22
N LEU A 50 19.14 -12.86 -3.93
CA LEU A 50 20.04 -13.31 -2.87
C LEU A 50 20.06 -14.85 -2.71
N GLU A 51 18.95 -15.54 -2.99
CA GLU A 51 18.87 -17.01 -2.94
C GLU A 51 19.51 -17.70 -4.15
N THR A 52 19.39 -17.13 -5.34
CA THR A 52 19.69 -17.83 -6.61
C THR A 52 20.70 -17.12 -7.51
N GLY A 53 20.95 -15.83 -7.29
CA GLY A 53 21.68 -14.96 -8.21
C GLY A 53 20.89 -14.56 -9.46
N GLU A 54 19.63 -15.00 -9.62
CA GLU A 54 18.84 -14.72 -10.83
C GLU A 54 18.24 -13.31 -10.83
N ILE A 55 18.48 -12.58 -11.92
CA ILE A 55 17.82 -11.30 -12.20
C ILE A 55 16.45 -11.56 -12.82
N ARG A 56 15.39 -11.55 -11.99
CA ARG A 56 14.02 -11.60 -12.49
C ARG A 56 13.60 -10.24 -13.04
N SER A 57 13.45 -10.18 -14.36
CA SER A 57 12.78 -9.07 -15.03
C SER A 57 11.36 -8.93 -14.48
N PRO A 58 10.86 -7.70 -14.26
CA PRO A 58 9.45 -7.53 -13.90
C PRO A 58 8.62 -8.14 -15.03
N LEU A 59 7.58 -8.90 -14.67
CA LEU A 59 6.55 -9.29 -15.61
C LEU A 59 5.93 -7.99 -16.15
N ARG A 60 6.44 -7.51 -17.28
CA ARG A 60 5.83 -6.40 -18.01
C ARG A 60 4.46 -6.92 -18.40
N LYS A 61 3.43 -6.50 -17.66
CA LYS A 61 2.09 -6.48 -18.24
C LYS A 61 2.23 -5.61 -19.48
N GLN A 62 2.10 -6.23 -20.65
CA GLN A 62 2.02 -5.53 -21.92
C GLN A 62 0.96 -4.45 -21.72
N ASN A 63 1.39 -3.20 -21.64
CA ASN A 63 0.46 -2.09 -21.73
C ASN A 63 -0.03 -2.15 -23.17
N SER A 64 -1.18 -2.78 -23.40
CA SER A 64 -1.86 -2.67 -24.67
C SER A 64 -1.98 -1.17 -24.94
N ALA A 65 -1.29 -0.71 -25.99
CA ALA A 65 -1.35 0.67 -26.42
C ALA A 65 -2.82 1.03 -26.58
N ARG A 66 -3.29 1.93 -25.73
CA ARG A 66 -4.72 2.28 -25.69
C ARG A 66 -5.02 2.98 -27.01
N LYS A 67 -5.77 2.31 -27.88
CA LYS A 67 -6.54 3.04 -28.90
C LYS A 67 -7.38 4.05 -28.12
N THR A 68 -7.26 5.32 -28.47
CA THR A 68 -8.20 6.37 -28.08
C THR A 68 -9.54 6.06 -28.74
N GLU A 69 -10.23 5.06 -28.24
CA GLU A 69 -11.64 4.90 -28.51
C GLU A 69 -12.35 6.01 -27.75
N GLN A 70 -13.12 6.81 -28.48
CA GLN A 70 -13.99 7.81 -27.89
C GLN A 70 -15.07 7.07 -27.11
N HIS A 71 -14.79 6.80 -25.84
CA HIS A 71 -15.81 6.26 -24.95
C HIS A 71 -16.93 7.29 -24.80
N PRO A 72 -18.20 6.85 -24.79
CA PRO A 72 -19.31 7.75 -24.50
C PRO A 72 -19.10 8.41 -23.12
N PRO A 73 -19.66 9.62 -22.90
CA PRO A 73 -19.56 10.31 -21.62
C PRO A 73 -19.98 9.39 -20.46
N LEU A 74 -19.21 9.42 -19.38
CA LEU A 74 -19.53 8.65 -18.17
C LEU A 74 -20.89 9.06 -17.61
N SER A 75 -21.66 8.07 -17.18
CA SER A 75 -22.99 8.22 -16.60
C SER A 75 -23.17 7.25 -15.43
N LEU A 76 -24.25 7.40 -14.67
CA LEU A 76 -24.58 6.45 -13.59
C LEU A 76 -24.83 5.03 -14.11
N GLU A 77 -25.22 4.89 -15.38
CA GLU A 77 -25.45 3.60 -16.03
C GLU A 77 -24.16 3.00 -16.62
N THR A 78 -23.00 3.65 -16.46
CA THR A 78 -21.72 3.12 -16.93
C THR A 78 -21.37 1.85 -16.16
N ILE A 79 -21.14 0.77 -16.90
CA ILE A 79 -20.82 -0.55 -16.35
C ILE A 79 -19.32 -0.65 -16.03
N ILE A 80 -19.01 -1.22 -14.87
CA ILE A 80 -17.64 -1.56 -14.45
C ILE A 80 -17.13 -2.72 -15.30
N THR A 81 -16.03 -2.48 -16.01
CA THR A 81 -15.39 -3.47 -16.87
C THR A 81 -14.18 -4.12 -16.19
N GLU A 82 -13.73 -5.28 -16.68
CA GLU A 82 -12.55 -5.98 -16.17
C GLU A 82 -11.28 -5.12 -16.18
N HIS A 83 -11.17 -4.21 -17.15
CA HIS A 83 -10.02 -3.33 -17.30
C HIS A 83 -10.27 -1.92 -16.75
N HIS A 84 -11.24 -1.78 -15.83
CA HIS A 84 -11.56 -0.50 -15.20
C HIS A 84 -10.31 0.15 -14.57
N ARG A 85 -10.26 1.48 -14.65
CA ARG A 85 -9.21 2.31 -14.07
C ARG A 85 -9.84 3.46 -13.31
N CYS A 86 -9.37 3.69 -12.09
CA CYS A 86 -9.68 4.88 -11.30
C CYS A 86 -8.94 6.12 -11.84
N SER A 87 -9.27 6.53 -13.07
CA SER A 87 -8.64 7.65 -13.78
C SER A 87 -9.11 9.01 -13.25
N GLN A 88 -8.48 10.11 -13.71
CA GLN A 88 -8.93 11.46 -13.38
C GLN A 88 -10.31 11.77 -13.98
N GLU A 89 -10.61 11.23 -15.16
CA GLU A 89 -11.92 11.36 -15.79
C GLU A 89 -13.01 10.70 -14.94
N VAL A 90 -12.80 9.45 -14.51
CA VAL A 90 -13.72 8.74 -13.60
C VAL A 90 -13.86 9.49 -12.27
N ARG A 91 -12.76 10.03 -11.73
CA ARG A 91 -12.80 10.87 -10.53
C ARG A 91 -13.64 12.13 -10.72
N ALA A 92 -13.48 12.82 -11.86
CA ALA A 92 -14.22 14.03 -12.16
C ALA A 92 -15.72 13.76 -12.26
N PHE A 93 -16.10 12.66 -12.93
CA PHE A 93 -17.47 12.18 -12.96
C PHE A 93 -18.03 11.93 -11.54
N PHE A 94 -17.37 11.10 -10.72
CA PHE A 94 -17.90 10.83 -9.39
C PHE A 94 -17.92 12.07 -8.49
N LYS A 95 -17.02 13.04 -8.69
CA LYS A 95 -17.06 14.32 -7.98
C LYS A 95 -18.23 15.22 -8.39
N SER A 96 -18.72 15.13 -9.63
CA SER A 96 -19.93 15.88 -10.03
C SER A 96 -21.19 15.31 -9.38
N VAL A 97 -21.22 14.01 -9.10
CA VAL A 97 -22.34 13.34 -8.41
C VAL A 97 -22.20 13.44 -6.88
N ILE A 98 -21.00 13.24 -6.36
CA ILE A 98 -20.65 13.21 -4.94
C ILE A 98 -19.52 14.23 -4.72
N PRO A 99 -19.80 15.46 -4.26
CA PRO A 99 -18.77 16.50 -4.13
C PRO A 99 -17.55 16.11 -3.27
N LYS A 100 -17.75 15.25 -2.26
CA LYS A 100 -16.70 14.76 -1.34
C LYS A 100 -16.01 13.48 -1.83
N PHE A 101 -16.25 13.06 -3.07
CA PHE A 101 -15.75 11.80 -3.58
C PHE A 101 -14.24 11.70 -3.54
N HIS A 102 -13.78 10.52 -3.08
CA HIS A 102 -12.41 10.08 -3.18
C HIS A 102 -12.39 8.55 -3.39
N PHE A 103 -11.36 8.05 -4.07
CA PHE A 103 -11.13 6.62 -4.21
C PHE A 103 -10.51 6.05 -2.94
N SER A 104 -11.35 5.58 -2.01
CA SER A 104 -10.88 4.77 -0.88
C SER A 104 -10.39 3.39 -1.35
N THR A 105 -9.64 2.68 -0.50
CA THR A 105 -9.24 1.29 -0.78
C THR A 105 -10.46 0.39 -0.98
N TYR A 106 -11.53 0.64 -0.21
CA TYR A 106 -12.80 -0.09 -0.35
C TYR A 106 -13.38 0.09 -1.75
N ILE A 107 -13.51 1.33 -2.22
CA ILE A 107 -14.09 1.61 -3.54
C ILE A 107 -13.21 1.11 -4.68
N GLN A 108 -11.88 1.21 -4.54
CA GLN A 108 -10.95 0.62 -5.51
C GLN A 108 -11.08 -0.90 -5.60
N ASN A 109 -11.33 -1.58 -4.48
CA ASN A 109 -11.59 -3.02 -4.46
C ASN A 109 -12.99 -3.34 -4.98
N TYR A 110 -13.98 -2.48 -4.71
CA TYR A 110 -15.33 -2.62 -5.25
C TYR A 110 -15.31 -2.68 -6.78
N PHE A 111 -14.56 -1.79 -7.45
CA PHE A 111 -14.38 -1.84 -8.91
C PHE A 111 -13.77 -3.17 -9.41
N LYS A 112 -12.89 -3.79 -8.64
CA LYS A 112 -12.23 -5.05 -9.06
C LYS A 112 -13.12 -6.27 -8.85
N SER A 113 -13.95 -6.25 -7.82
CA SER A 113 -14.76 -7.40 -7.39
C SER A 113 -16.18 -7.39 -7.94
N ASN A 114 -16.65 -6.26 -8.51
CA ASN A 114 -18.02 -6.09 -8.98
C ASN A 114 -18.07 -5.69 -10.46
N ILE A 115 -17.37 -6.45 -11.32
CA ILE A 115 -17.48 -6.32 -12.78
C ILE A 115 -18.93 -6.58 -13.18
N GLY A 116 -19.50 -5.73 -14.04
CA GLY A 116 -20.91 -5.81 -14.44
C GLY A 116 -21.83 -4.88 -13.66
N ASN A 117 -21.44 -4.42 -12.46
CA ASN A 117 -22.20 -3.40 -11.74
C ASN A 117 -22.05 -2.04 -12.42
N THR A 118 -22.97 -1.12 -12.11
CA THR A 118 -23.02 0.23 -12.65
C THR A 118 -22.32 1.24 -11.73
N TYR A 119 -22.10 2.45 -12.22
CA TYR A 119 -21.60 3.56 -11.40
C TYR A 119 -22.61 4.02 -10.35
N ARG A 120 -23.91 3.77 -10.54
CA ARG A 120 -24.93 3.94 -9.50
C ARG A 120 -24.63 3.06 -8.29
N ASP A 121 -24.30 1.79 -8.51
CA ASP A 121 -23.94 0.88 -7.43
C ASP A 121 -22.67 1.32 -6.69
N VAL A 122 -21.73 1.96 -7.40
CA VAL A 122 -20.53 2.56 -6.79
C VAL A 122 -20.88 3.76 -5.91
N VAL A 123 -21.84 4.59 -6.33
CA VAL A 123 -22.33 5.72 -5.51
C VAL A 123 -22.93 5.20 -4.21
N GLU A 124 -23.77 4.17 -4.29
CA GLU A 124 -24.38 3.51 -3.12
C GLU A 124 -23.30 2.92 -2.21
N ALA A 125 -22.36 2.14 -2.76
CA ALA A 125 -21.26 1.57 -2.01
C ALA A 125 -20.38 2.65 -1.32
N TRP A 126 -20.18 3.80 -1.98
CA TRP A 126 -19.45 4.93 -1.39
C TRP A 126 -20.21 5.53 -0.20
N GLN A 127 -21.52 5.74 -0.35
CA GLN A 127 -22.37 6.26 0.73
C GLN A 127 -22.43 5.30 1.92
N GLU A 128 -22.53 3.99 1.68
CA GLU A 128 -22.45 2.96 2.71
C GLU A 128 -21.09 2.94 3.43
N GLU A 129 -19.99 3.14 2.70
CA GLU A 129 -18.67 3.29 3.31
C GLU A 129 -18.63 4.52 4.23
N GLU A 130 -19.16 5.66 3.80
CA GLU A 130 -19.22 6.87 4.62
C GLU A 130 -20.14 6.70 5.83
N TYR A 131 -21.24 5.95 5.71
CA TYR A 131 -22.09 5.61 6.85
C TYR A 131 -21.35 4.72 7.85
N ARG A 132 -20.68 3.65 7.39
CA ARG A 132 -19.86 2.78 8.25
C ARG A 132 -18.76 3.55 8.98
N LYS A 133 -18.14 4.52 8.32
CA LYS A 133 -17.09 5.38 8.93
C LYS A 133 -17.62 6.27 10.07
N LYS A 134 -18.93 6.46 10.22
CA LYS A 134 -19.51 7.21 11.35
C LYS A 134 -19.60 6.38 12.63
N ASP A 135 -19.56 5.05 12.52
CA ASP A 135 -19.55 4.18 13.69
C ASP A 135 -18.22 4.37 14.46
N PRO A 136 -18.25 4.75 15.76
CA PRO A 136 -17.04 4.85 16.58
C PRO A 136 -16.23 3.56 16.66
N ALA A 137 -16.86 2.39 16.46
CA ALA A 137 -16.19 1.10 16.43
C ALA A 137 -15.48 0.82 15.09
N TYR A 138 -15.74 1.61 14.04
CA TYR A 138 -15.12 1.41 12.74
C TYR A 138 -13.62 1.68 12.79
N LYS A 139 -12.84 0.64 12.49
CA LYS A 139 -11.38 0.73 12.37
C LYS A 139 -10.95 0.37 10.95
N LYS A 140 -10.23 1.28 10.29
CA LYS A 140 -9.64 1.02 8.98
C LYS A 140 -8.56 -0.04 9.09
N THR A 141 -8.57 -1.06 8.24
CA THR A 141 -7.46 -2.00 8.12
C THR A 141 -6.28 -1.31 7.43
N ILE A 142 -5.09 -1.40 8.03
CA ILE A 142 -3.84 -0.92 7.44
C ILE A 142 -3.17 -2.13 6.78
N ALA A 143 -2.90 -2.05 5.47
CA ALA A 143 -2.27 -3.16 4.75
C ALA A 143 -0.84 -3.43 5.28
N PRO A 144 -0.36 -4.69 5.26
CA PRO A 144 0.93 -5.08 5.86
C PRO A 144 2.13 -4.25 5.40
N GLN A 145 2.13 -3.79 4.15
CA GLN A 145 3.19 -2.93 3.58
C GLN A 145 3.35 -1.56 4.25
N PHE A 146 2.39 -1.12 5.07
CA PHE A 146 2.39 0.18 5.76
C PHE A 146 2.75 0.04 7.25
N GLU A 147 3.82 -0.70 7.54
CA GLU A 147 4.28 -1.03 8.89
C GLU A 147 4.41 0.20 9.81
N TYR A 148 4.99 1.30 9.34
CA TYR A 148 5.10 2.54 10.12
C TYR A 148 3.74 3.09 10.57
N ASN A 149 2.75 3.07 9.68
CA ASN A 149 1.40 3.55 10.00
C ASN A 149 0.72 2.62 11.01
N GLN A 150 0.93 1.30 10.87
CA GLN A 150 0.43 0.31 11.82
C GLN A 150 1.08 0.50 13.20
N PHE A 151 2.41 0.60 13.27
CA PHE A 151 3.15 0.86 14.50
C PHE A 151 2.66 2.13 15.19
N THR A 152 2.53 3.24 14.45
CA THR A 152 2.09 4.52 15.03
C THR A 152 0.67 4.42 15.59
N ARG A 153 -0.23 3.72 14.88
CA ARG A 153 -1.59 3.50 15.37
C ARG A 153 -1.61 2.69 16.67
N ASP A 154 -0.84 1.61 16.72
CA ASP A 154 -0.80 0.72 17.87
C ASP A 154 -0.12 1.40 19.08
N PHE A 155 0.94 2.18 18.83
CA PHE A 155 1.60 3.01 19.84
C PHE A 155 0.62 3.94 20.55
N PHE A 156 -0.20 4.68 19.80
CA PHE A 156 -1.19 5.60 20.39
C PHE A 156 -2.46 4.92 20.90
N ALA A 157 -2.70 3.65 20.55
CA ALA A 157 -3.81 2.87 21.09
C ALA A 157 -3.50 2.30 22.49
N ASP A 158 -2.23 2.28 22.91
CA ASP A 158 -1.82 1.83 24.24
C ASP A 158 -2.03 2.95 25.27
N PRO A 159 -2.86 2.74 26.33
CA PRO A 159 -3.05 3.72 27.39
C PRO A 159 -1.74 4.14 28.09
N ALA A 160 -0.71 3.29 28.07
CA ALA A 160 0.61 3.64 28.62
C ALA A 160 1.33 4.76 27.84
N ASN A 161 0.88 5.08 26.63
CA ASN A 161 1.40 6.16 25.80
C ASN A 161 0.46 7.37 25.74
N GLU A 162 -0.54 7.44 26.62
CA GLU A 162 -1.43 8.60 26.72
C GLU A 162 -0.62 9.89 26.96
N GLY A 163 -0.93 10.95 26.20
CA GLY A 163 -0.21 12.23 26.26
C GLY A 163 1.13 12.27 25.52
N LYS A 164 1.66 11.13 25.02
CA LYS A 164 2.89 11.14 24.22
C LYS A 164 2.70 11.87 22.89
N SER A 165 3.78 12.47 22.43
CA SER A 165 3.85 13.22 21.18
C SER A 165 4.11 12.31 19.98
N ARG A 166 3.81 12.83 18.79
CA ARG A 166 4.20 12.21 17.52
C ARG A 166 5.71 11.99 17.41
N LYS A 167 6.52 12.89 17.99
CA LYS A 167 7.98 12.76 18.00
C LYS A 167 8.41 11.50 18.75
N GLU A 168 7.81 11.25 19.91
CA GLU A 168 8.12 10.04 20.70
C GLU A 168 7.72 8.76 19.99
N ALA A 169 6.58 8.73 19.28
CA ALA A 169 6.21 7.59 18.45
C ALA A 169 7.23 7.35 17.31
N ILE A 170 7.74 8.42 16.69
CA ILE A 170 8.78 8.34 15.67
C ILE A 170 10.10 7.85 16.26
N ASP A 171 10.48 8.30 17.45
CA ASP A 171 11.69 7.88 18.14
C ASP A 171 11.61 6.39 18.51
N ALA A 172 10.48 5.92 19.02
CA ALA A 172 10.22 4.50 19.29
C ALA A 172 10.27 3.65 17.99
N TRP A 173 9.66 4.13 16.91
CA TRP A 173 9.75 3.49 15.59
C TRP A 173 11.21 3.40 15.10
N ASN A 174 11.98 4.47 15.27
CA ASN A 174 13.39 4.51 14.85
C ASN A 174 14.27 3.56 15.66
N LYS A 175 13.90 3.25 16.92
CA LYS A 175 14.54 2.20 17.73
C LYS A 175 14.19 0.81 17.19
N ILE A 176 12.90 0.46 17.11
CA ILE A 176 12.48 -0.92 16.79
C ILE A 176 12.87 -1.34 15.37
N LYS A 177 12.75 -0.44 14.38
CA LYS A 177 13.04 -0.77 12.97
C LYS A 177 14.52 -1.09 12.68
N ARG A 178 15.40 -0.91 13.67
CA ARG A 178 16.83 -1.26 13.60
C ARG A 178 17.13 -2.62 14.23
N LEU A 179 16.18 -3.20 14.95
CA LEU A 179 16.27 -4.53 15.54
C LEU A 179 15.82 -5.57 14.51
N PRO A 180 16.32 -6.81 14.60
CA PRO A 180 15.82 -7.91 13.79
C PRO A 180 14.42 -8.33 14.24
N GLY A 181 13.62 -8.85 13.32
CA GLY A 181 12.29 -9.41 13.57
C GLY A 181 11.13 -8.45 13.30
N SER A 182 10.08 -8.58 14.11
CA SER A 182 8.83 -7.84 13.93
C SER A 182 8.97 -6.37 14.29
N ASN A 183 8.58 -5.48 13.37
CA ASN A 183 8.53 -4.03 13.64
C ASN A 183 7.17 -3.58 14.22
N LYS A 184 6.36 -4.51 14.73
CA LYS A 184 5.08 -4.19 15.35
C LYS A 184 5.33 -3.51 16.69
N TYR A 185 4.40 -2.63 17.10
CA TYR A 185 4.48 -2.03 18.41
C TYR A 185 4.32 -3.12 19.48
N GLU A 186 5.29 -3.20 20.39
CA GLU A 186 5.25 -4.02 21.59
C GLU A 186 5.60 -3.13 22.78
N ARG A 187 4.84 -3.26 23.87
CA ARG A 187 4.98 -2.39 25.05
C ARG A 187 6.41 -2.36 25.61
N GLU A 188 7.10 -3.51 25.60
CA GLU A 188 8.47 -3.65 26.11
C GLU A 188 9.53 -2.95 25.24
N SER A 189 9.19 -2.58 24.00
CA SER A 189 10.11 -1.89 23.08
C SER A 189 10.23 -0.38 23.32
N SER A 190 9.55 0.16 24.35
CA SER A 190 9.43 1.60 24.61
C SER A 190 10.30 2.15 25.74
N LEU A 191 11.23 1.35 26.29
CA LEU A 191 12.22 1.82 27.27
C LEU A 191 13.48 2.39 26.58
#